data_AF-A0A848DR29-F1
#
_entry.id   AF-A0A848DR29-F1
#
_cell.length_a   1.000
_cell.length_b   1.000
_cell.length_c   1.000
_cell.angle_alpha   90.00
_cell.angle_beta   90.00
_cell.angle_gamma   90.00
#
_symmetry.space_group_name_H-M   'P 1'
#
loop_
_entity.id
_entity.type
_entity.pdbx_description
1 polymer ?
#
loop_
_entity_poly.entity_id
_entity_poly.type
_entity_poly.pdbx_seq_one_letter_code
_entity_poly.pdbx_strand_id
1 'polypeptide(L)'
;MNARTRTTARKLLISAGVLGAAAAVAGLGTFGTFTSTTSASETVSSGTVKIELGANGAVNELSVAATGLVPGDTVQRPVTLSNTGDQGLSGVVLTTAAAAGKSSLLDTDATNGLQLTIQSCAGVWSEVSARTYTCAEGASTVLVSRPVIGSDLALTGLKSLAAGSSDNLLVTLAFPGSADNSFQTLSSTIEFTFTGTQRAAAAR
;
A
#
# COMPACT_ATOMS: atom_id res chain seq x y z
N MET A 1 -82.37 -12.21 49.70
CA MET A 1 -81.30 -12.92 48.99
C MET A 1 -81.55 -12.70 47.49
N ASN A 2 -80.92 -11.71 46.86
CA ASN A 2 -79.60 -11.71 46.20
C ASN A 2 -79.73 -11.84 44.67
N ALA A 3 -79.66 -10.71 43.94
CA ALA A 3 -79.15 -10.66 42.55
C ALA A 3 -79.12 -9.23 41.93
N ARG A 4 -78.91 -8.15 42.70
CA ARG A 4 -78.86 -6.77 42.11
C ARG A 4 -77.48 -6.11 42.06
N THR A 5 -76.40 -6.84 42.37
CA THR A 5 -75.07 -6.25 42.64
C THR A 5 -73.97 -6.56 41.62
N ARG A 6 -74.21 -7.32 40.55
CA ARG A 6 -73.14 -7.69 39.57
C ARG A 6 -72.94 -6.71 38.41
N THR A 7 -73.88 -5.81 38.11
CA THR A 7 -73.79 -4.92 36.95
C THR A 7 -73.24 -3.53 37.28
N THR A 8 -73.38 -3.06 38.52
CA THR A 8 -72.89 -1.72 38.93
C THR A 8 -71.39 -1.70 39.23
N ALA A 9 -70.83 -2.80 39.74
CA ALA A 9 -69.41 -2.92 40.08
C ALA A 9 -68.48 -2.86 38.85
N ARG A 10 -68.93 -3.35 37.69
CA ARG A 10 -68.15 -3.31 36.43
C ARG A 10 -68.06 -1.90 35.84
N LYS A 11 -69.06 -1.04 36.04
CA LYS A 11 -69.03 0.33 35.50
C LYS A 11 -68.14 1.27 36.33
N LEU A 12 -68.08 1.08 37.65
CA LEU A 12 -67.23 1.88 38.55
C LEU A 12 -65.73 1.62 38.36
N LEU A 13 -65.33 0.38 38.06
CA LEU A 13 -63.94 0.05 37.80
C LEU A 13 -63.41 0.66 36.48
N ILE A 14 -64.28 0.79 35.47
CA ILE A 14 -63.90 1.35 34.18
C ILE A 14 -63.71 2.88 34.28
N SER A 15 -64.55 3.58 35.06
CA SER A 15 -64.39 5.03 35.28
C SER A 15 -63.17 5.39 36.14
N ALA A 16 -62.79 4.54 37.09
CA ALA A 16 -61.60 4.77 37.93
C ALA A 16 -60.28 4.58 37.14
N GLY A 17 -60.26 3.67 36.16
CA GLY A 17 -59.09 3.45 35.30
C GLY A 17 -58.76 4.63 34.38
N VAL A 18 -59.79 5.30 33.83
CA VAL A 18 -59.60 6.43 32.90
C VAL A 18 -59.13 7.70 33.62
N LEU A 19 -59.58 7.92 34.86
CA LEU A 19 -59.14 9.06 35.69
C LEU A 19 -57.73 8.87 36.27
N GLY A 20 -57.30 7.62 36.51
CA GLY A 20 -55.93 7.30 36.91
C GLY A 20 -54.89 7.49 35.80
N ALA A 21 -55.29 7.37 34.53
CA ALA A 21 -54.40 7.56 33.39
C ALA A 21 -54.13 9.04 33.05
N ALA A 22 -55.02 9.96 33.42
CA ALA A 22 -54.89 11.39 33.09
C ALA A 22 -54.14 12.20 34.17
N ALA A 23 -54.02 11.69 35.41
CA ALA A 23 -53.46 12.43 36.54
C ALA A 23 -51.95 12.17 36.80
N ALA A 24 -51.29 11.30 36.02
CA ALA A 24 -49.90 10.89 36.27
C ALA A 24 -48.83 11.68 35.50
N VAL A 25 -49.18 12.64 34.64
CA VAL A 25 -48.16 13.35 33.81
C VAL A 25 -48.36 14.87 33.82
N ALA A 26 -48.59 15.43 35.01
CA ALA A 26 -48.51 16.87 35.26
C ALA A 26 -47.57 17.15 36.44
N GLY A 27 -46.36 17.62 36.13
CA GLY A 27 -45.33 18.08 37.07
C GLY A 27 -44.09 17.16 37.05
N LEU A 28 -42.88 17.58 36.70
CA LEU A 28 -42.25 18.90 36.84
C LEU A 28 -41.02 19.00 35.90
N GLY A 29 -40.81 20.16 35.25
CA GLY A 29 -39.47 20.71 35.02
C GLY A 29 -38.82 20.63 33.63
N THR A 30 -39.21 21.53 32.73
CA THR A 30 -38.37 22.55 32.06
C THR A 30 -36.93 22.21 31.59
N PHE A 31 -36.78 22.19 30.26
CA PHE A 31 -35.61 22.43 29.38
C PHE A 31 -34.22 21.87 29.73
N GLY A 32 -33.88 20.78 29.04
CA GLY A 32 -32.54 20.53 28.54
C GLY A 32 -32.66 20.04 27.10
N THR A 33 -32.58 20.96 26.13
CA THR A 33 -32.34 20.62 24.73
C THR A 33 -30.99 19.91 24.66
N PHE A 34 -30.97 18.58 24.61
CA PHE A 34 -29.83 17.86 24.04
C PHE A 34 -30.17 17.67 22.56
N THR A 35 -30.09 18.76 21.78
CA THR A 35 -28.88 19.12 21.03
C THR A 35 -28.41 17.94 20.22
N SER A 36 -28.74 18.00 18.93
CA SER A 36 -28.17 17.27 17.80
C SER A 36 -27.64 15.87 18.12
N THR A 37 -28.37 14.82 17.72
CA THR A 37 -27.65 13.86 16.88
C THR A 37 -27.49 14.57 15.55
N THR A 38 -26.35 15.25 15.39
CA THR A 38 -25.76 15.43 14.08
C THR A 38 -25.98 14.10 13.39
N SER A 39 -26.68 14.08 12.25
CA SER A 39 -26.40 13.05 11.28
C SER A 39 -24.92 13.26 10.97
N ALA A 40 -24.06 12.59 11.72
CA ALA A 40 -22.74 12.26 11.25
C ALA A 40 -23.06 11.31 10.12
N SER A 41 -23.25 11.87 8.93
CA SER A 41 -22.72 11.25 7.75
C SER A 41 -21.24 11.07 8.06
N GLU A 42 -20.91 9.99 8.76
CA GLU A 42 -19.58 9.42 8.63
C GLU A 42 -19.54 9.05 7.17
N THR A 43 -18.90 9.91 6.38
CA THR A 43 -18.32 9.47 5.13
C THR A 43 -17.36 8.39 5.55
N VAL A 44 -17.81 7.13 5.55
CA VAL A 44 -16.93 5.97 5.61
C VAL A 44 -16.21 5.98 4.27
N SER A 45 -15.22 6.86 4.16
CA SER A 45 -14.30 6.87 3.05
C SER A 45 -13.50 5.59 3.19
N SER A 46 -13.76 4.63 2.31
CA SER A 46 -12.89 3.46 2.19
C SER A 46 -11.49 3.99 1.87
N GLY A 47 -10.53 3.70 2.72
CA GLY A 47 -9.17 4.11 2.48
C GLY A 47 -8.62 3.48 1.19
N THR A 48 -8.06 4.31 0.33
CA THR A 48 -7.38 3.97 -0.90
C THR A 48 -5.95 3.48 -0.61
N VAL A 49 -5.59 2.36 -1.23
CA VAL A 49 -4.21 1.86 -1.28
C VAL A 49 -3.70 2.08 -2.70
N LYS A 50 -2.67 2.89 -2.83
CA LYS A 50 -2.11 3.22 -4.14
C LYS A 50 -0.60 3.34 -4.02
N ILE A 51 0.10 2.40 -4.66
CA ILE A 51 1.55 2.47 -4.84
C ILE A 51 1.79 2.85 -6.29
N GLU A 52 2.53 3.94 -6.47
CA GLU A 52 2.90 4.45 -7.78
C GLU A 52 4.41 4.56 -7.87
N LEU A 53 4.89 4.30 -9.08
CA LEU A 53 6.18 4.78 -9.49
C LEU A 53 5.99 6.15 -10.12
N GLY A 54 6.95 7.05 -9.90
CA GLY A 54 6.89 8.37 -10.50
C GLY A 54 6.70 8.32 -12.02
N ALA A 55 6.20 9.41 -12.61
CA ALA A 55 5.88 9.46 -14.04
C ALA A 55 7.08 9.06 -14.91
N ASN A 56 6.80 8.31 -16.00
CA ASN A 56 7.80 7.91 -16.98
C ASN A 56 8.55 9.14 -17.54
N GLY A 57 9.88 9.11 -17.47
CA GLY A 57 10.76 10.22 -17.84
C GLY A 57 12.20 9.95 -17.43
N ALA A 58 13.09 10.94 -17.52
CA ALA A 58 14.53 10.78 -17.19
C ALA A 58 14.81 10.26 -15.76
N VAL A 59 13.80 10.32 -14.87
CA VAL A 59 13.86 9.91 -13.46
C VAL A 59 13.17 8.56 -13.20
N ASN A 60 12.37 8.02 -14.14
CA ASN A 60 11.68 6.73 -13.98
C ASN A 60 11.58 6.00 -15.33
N GLU A 61 12.60 5.20 -15.66
CA GLU A 61 12.62 4.33 -16.85
C GLU A 61 13.03 2.91 -16.40
N LEU A 62 12.03 2.11 -16.00
CA LEU A 62 12.26 0.76 -15.42
C LEU A 62 12.18 -0.39 -16.42
N SER A 63 11.70 -0.16 -17.65
CA SER A 63 11.86 -1.16 -18.71
C SER A 63 13.30 -1.09 -19.23
N VAL A 64 14.17 -1.89 -18.63
CA VAL A 64 15.59 -1.89 -19.00
C VAL A 64 15.81 -2.96 -20.07
N ALA A 65 16.14 -2.51 -21.29
CA ALA A 65 16.75 -3.39 -22.28
C ALA A 65 18.23 -3.59 -21.89
N ALA A 66 18.59 -4.82 -21.50
CA ALA A 66 19.96 -5.21 -21.23
C ALA A 66 20.65 -5.58 -22.55
N THR A 67 21.01 -4.58 -23.37
CA THR A 67 21.65 -4.79 -24.67
C THR A 67 23.11 -4.36 -24.65
N GLY A 68 23.99 -5.15 -25.26
CA GLY A 68 25.40 -4.76 -25.45
C GLY A 68 26.22 -4.70 -24.16
N LEU A 69 25.76 -5.39 -23.10
CA LEU A 69 26.49 -5.47 -21.83
C LEU A 69 27.71 -6.38 -21.98
N VAL A 70 28.80 -6.00 -21.33
CA VAL A 70 29.98 -6.84 -21.13
C VAL A 70 30.10 -7.27 -19.67
N PRO A 71 30.68 -8.45 -19.38
CA PRO A 71 30.86 -8.91 -18.00
C PRO A 71 31.56 -7.84 -17.14
N GLY A 72 30.98 -7.53 -15.98
CA GLY A 72 31.42 -6.45 -15.09
C GLY A 72 30.61 -5.15 -15.21
N ASP A 73 29.77 -5.02 -16.24
CA ASP A 73 28.92 -3.84 -16.41
C ASP A 73 27.85 -3.73 -15.33
N THR A 74 27.44 -2.49 -15.06
CA THR A 74 26.30 -2.18 -14.21
C THR A 74 25.34 -1.22 -14.91
N VAL A 75 24.05 -1.44 -14.71
CA VAL A 75 22.98 -0.58 -15.20
C VAL A 75 22.19 -0.08 -13.99
N GLN A 76 22.21 1.22 -13.75
CA GLN A 76 21.50 1.84 -12.64
C GLN A 76 20.33 2.69 -13.13
N ARG A 77 19.22 2.66 -12.40
CA ARG A 77 18.04 3.50 -12.62
C ARG A 77 17.52 4.05 -11.30
N PRO A 78 17.55 5.37 -11.08
CA PRO A 78 16.83 5.96 -9.97
C PRO A 78 15.34 5.81 -10.23
N VAL A 79 14.55 5.57 -9.19
CA VAL A 79 13.09 5.47 -9.26
C VAL A 79 12.50 6.01 -7.97
N THR A 80 11.36 6.70 -8.05
CA THR A 80 10.63 7.13 -6.85
C THR A 80 9.44 6.21 -6.64
N LEU A 81 9.38 5.56 -5.47
CA LEU A 81 8.26 4.75 -5.04
C LEU A 81 7.42 5.54 -4.04
N SER A 82 6.15 5.78 -4.34
CA SER A 82 5.26 6.62 -3.53
C SER A 82 3.99 5.88 -3.15
N ASN A 83 3.57 6.02 -1.88
CA ASN A 83 2.22 5.67 -1.46
C ASN A 83 1.35 6.91 -1.54
N THR A 84 0.59 7.01 -2.64
CA THR A 84 -0.31 8.13 -2.92
C THR A 84 -1.73 7.88 -2.40
N GLY A 85 -1.96 6.73 -1.75
CA GLY A 85 -3.16 6.46 -0.98
C GLY A 85 -3.19 7.19 0.36
N ASP A 86 -4.33 7.09 1.05
CA ASP A 86 -4.56 7.62 2.39
C ASP A 86 -4.37 6.55 3.49
N GLN A 87 -4.08 5.31 3.11
CA GLN A 87 -3.82 4.20 4.04
C GLN A 87 -2.34 3.80 4.09
N GLY A 88 -1.89 3.47 5.30
CA GLY A 88 -0.60 2.80 5.49
C GLY A 88 -0.63 1.35 5.00
N LEU A 89 0.52 0.88 4.52
CA LEU A 89 0.75 -0.47 4.01
C LEU A 89 1.44 -1.34 5.06
N SER A 90 1.13 -2.64 5.07
CA SER A 90 1.86 -3.61 5.89
C SER A 90 3.18 -4.06 5.25
N GLY A 91 3.32 -3.88 3.93
CA GLY A 91 4.52 -4.24 3.19
C GLY A 91 4.38 -3.95 1.70
N VAL A 92 5.52 -3.92 1.01
CA VAL A 92 5.60 -3.89 -0.45
C VAL A 92 6.48 -5.04 -0.89
N VAL A 93 6.01 -5.78 -1.88
CA VAL A 93 6.79 -6.82 -2.55
C VAL A 93 7.09 -6.42 -3.99
N LEU A 94 8.21 -6.91 -4.51
CA LEU A 94 8.61 -6.76 -5.91
C LEU A 94 8.54 -8.13 -6.59
N THR A 95 7.92 -8.16 -7.77
CA THR A 95 8.01 -9.27 -8.71
C THR A 95 8.71 -8.80 -9.96
N THR A 96 9.73 -9.54 -10.41
CA THR A 96 10.47 -9.32 -11.63
C THR A 96 10.35 -10.51 -12.56
N ALA A 97 10.03 -10.24 -13.83
CA ALA A 97 9.84 -11.25 -14.85
C ALA A 97 10.53 -10.81 -16.15
N ALA A 98 10.92 -11.77 -16.99
CA ALA A 98 11.32 -11.45 -18.35
C ALA A 98 10.07 -11.13 -19.19
N ALA A 99 10.13 -10.06 -19.98
CA ALA A 99 9.06 -9.70 -20.89
C ALA A 99 8.84 -10.81 -21.93
N ALA A 100 7.59 -10.99 -22.37
CA ALA A 100 7.22 -12.07 -23.28
C ALA A 100 8.08 -12.07 -24.56
N GLY A 101 8.79 -13.18 -24.80
CA GLY A 101 9.66 -13.34 -25.96
C GLY A 101 10.98 -12.53 -25.90
N LYS A 102 11.35 -11.98 -24.74
CA LYS A 102 12.56 -11.16 -24.52
C LYS A 102 13.41 -11.70 -23.34
N SER A 103 13.57 -13.01 -23.28
CA SER A 103 14.38 -13.73 -22.28
C SER A 103 15.63 -14.34 -22.90
N SER A 104 16.70 -14.47 -22.11
CA SER A 104 17.98 -15.06 -22.48
C SER A 104 18.74 -15.60 -21.25
N LEU A 105 19.99 -16.04 -21.42
CA LEU A 105 20.85 -16.44 -20.28
C LEU A 105 21.07 -15.28 -19.29
N LEU A 106 20.95 -14.02 -19.73
CA LEU A 106 21.07 -12.86 -18.86
C LEU A 106 20.04 -12.86 -17.71
N ASP A 107 18.85 -13.47 -17.88
CA ASP A 107 17.83 -13.54 -16.83
C ASP A 107 17.57 -14.94 -16.28
N THR A 108 18.00 -15.98 -17.00
CA THR A 108 17.76 -17.38 -16.61
C THR A 108 18.92 -18.01 -15.84
N ASP A 109 20.15 -17.52 -16.01
CA ASP A 109 21.30 -18.00 -15.22
C ASP A 109 21.38 -17.27 -13.88
N ALA A 110 21.20 -18.00 -12.77
CA ALA A 110 21.21 -17.42 -11.43
C ALA A 110 22.62 -17.00 -10.94
N THR A 111 23.69 -17.54 -11.51
CA THR A 111 25.07 -17.31 -11.06
C THR A 111 25.78 -16.24 -11.88
N ASN A 112 25.71 -16.38 -13.19
CA ASN A 112 26.41 -15.54 -14.15
C ASN A 112 25.48 -14.59 -14.92
N GLY A 113 24.16 -14.73 -14.76
CA GLY A 113 23.18 -13.76 -15.27
C GLY A 113 23.09 -12.51 -14.39
N LEU A 114 22.22 -11.59 -14.79
CA LEU A 114 22.01 -10.30 -14.15
C LEU A 114 21.62 -10.46 -12.68
N GLN A 115 22.27 -9.64 -11.84
CA GLN A 115 22.02 -9.58 -10.41
C GLN A 115 21.36 -8.25 -10.05
N LEU A 116 20.24 -8.31 -9.35
CA LEU A 116 19.44 -7.18 -8.93
C LEU A 116 19.78 -6.79 -7.48
N THR A 117 20.00 -5.49 -7.26
CA THR A 117 20.08 -4.86 -5.94
C THR A 117 19.21 -3.60 -5.94
N ILE A 118 18.57 -3.31 -4.80
CA ILE A 118 17.83 -2.05 -4.62
C ILE A 118 18.28 -1.37 -3.35
N GLN A 119 18.59 -0.08 -3.47
CA GLN A 119 18.97 0.77 -2.35
C GLN A 119 18.05 1.98 -2.26
N SER A 120 17.87 2.55 -1.08
CA SER A 120 17.19 3.82 -0.87
C SER A 120 18.17 4.92 -0.47
N CYS A 121 17.86 6.15 -0.86
CA CYS A 121 18.54 7.36 -0.42
C CYS A 121 17.54 8.23 0.37
N ALA A 122 18.01 8.84 1.46
CA ALA A 122 17.19 9.79 2.21
C ALA A 122 17.00 11.10 1.44
N GLY A 123 18.04 11.54 0.71
CA GLY A 123 17.99 12.63 -0.25
C GLY A 123 17.71 12.15 -1.66
N VAL A 124 18.30 12.83 -2.65
CA VAL A 124 18.15 12.51 -4.08
C VAL A 124 19.39 11.78 -4.61
N TRP A 125 19.18 10.87 -5.55
CA TRP A 125 20.28 10.24 -6.28
C TRP A 125 20.87 11.23 -7.28
N SER A 126 22.17 11.51 -7.14
CA SER A 126 22.91 12.41 -8.03
C SER A 126 23.74 11.60 -9.01
N GLU A 127 23.59 11.88 -10.31
CA GLU A 127 24.41 11.24 -11.35
C GLU A 127 25.84 11.80 -11.32
N VAL A 128 26.83 10.93 -11.16
CA VAL A 128 28.26 11.32 -11.07
C VAL A 128 29.04 10.99 -12.34
N SER A 129 28.63 9.97 -13.09
CA SER A 129 29.21 9.61 -14.38
C SER A 129 28.24 8.73 -15.16
N ALA A 130 27.92 9.08 -16.40
CA ALA A 130 27.08 8.32 -17.35
C ALA A 130 26.25 7.17 -16.73
N ARG A 131 25.12 7.52 -16.10
CA ARG A 131 24.16 6.59 -15.46
C ARG A 131 24.69 5.85 -14.22
N THR A 132 25.69 6.39 -13.55
CA THR A 132 26.16 5.99 -12.22
C THR A 132 25.71 7.05 -11.22
N TYR A 133 25.11 6.61 -10.12
CA TYR A 133 24.49 7.48 -9.13
C TYR A 133 25.14 7.36 -7.76
N THR A 134 25.15 8.47 -7.02
CA THR A 134 25.58 8.53 -5.62
C THR A 134 24.48 9.14 -4.75
N CYS A 135 24.50 8.78 -3.46
CA CYS A 135 23.64 9.34 -2.43
C CYS A 135 24.54 9.99 -1.37
N ALA A 136 24.42 11.31 -1.21
CA ALA A 136 25.28 12.08 -0.30
C ALA A 136 25.04 11.73 1.18
N GLU A 137 23.79 11.40 1.51
CA GLU A 137 23.34 11.04 2.86
C GLU A 137 23.64 9.58 3.24
N GLY A 138 24.19 8.81 2.30
CA GLY A 138 24.42 7.37 2.45
C GLY A 138 23.22 6.54 2.00
N ALA A 139 23.52 5.45 1.30
CA ALA A 139 22.51 4.52 0.80
C ALA A 139 22.14 3.47 1.85
N SER A 140 20.85 3.14 1.96
CA SER A 140 20.35 2.02 2.76
C SER A 140 19.93 0.87 1.84
N THR A 141 20.18 -0.37 2.25
CA THR A 141 19.80 -1.54 1.42
C THR A 141 18.32 -1.84 1.61
N VAL A 142 17.57 -1.92 0.50
CA VAL A 142 16.14 -2.27 0.45
C VAL A 142 15.95 -3.71 -0.01
N LEU A 143 16.75 -4.12 -1.01
CA LEU A 143 16.84 -5.49 -1.52
C LEU A 143 18.32 -5.85 -1.71
N VAL A 144 18.76 -6.91 -1.04
CA VAL A 144 20.12 -7.45 -1.18
C VAL A 144 20.34 -8.07 -2.56
N SER A 145 21.61 -8.13 -3.00
CA SER A 145 21.97 -8.70 -4.30
C SER A 145 21.46 -10.13 -4.46
N ARG A 146 20.85 -10.42 -5.62
CA ARG A 146 20.25 -11.70 -5.98
C ARG A 146 20.05 -11.81 -7.50
N PRO A 147 19.73 -13.00 -8.04
CA PRO A 147 19.32 -13.13 -9.45
C PRO A 147 18.17 -12.18 -9.80
N VAL A 148 18.19 -11.65 -11.02
CA VAL A 148 17.25 -10.60 -11.46
C VAL A 148 15.79 -11.05 -11.46
N ILE A 149 15.49 -12.31 -11.75
CA ILE A 149 14.12 -12.85 -11.74
C ILE A 149 13.74 -13.33 -10.34
N GLY A 150 12.56 -12.93 -9.88
CA GLY A 150 12.01 -13.37 -8.60
C GLY A 150 10.58 -12.91 -8.40
N SER A 151 9.85 -13.65 -7.56
CA SER A 151 8.46 -13.35 -7.20
C SER A 151 8.37 -12.98 -5.72
N ASP A 152 7.45 -12.07 -5.40
CA ASP A 152 7.09 -11.69 -4.02
C ASP A 152 8.30 -11.31 -3.15
N LEU A 153 9.27 -10.62 -3.74
CA LEU A 153 10.49 -10.20 -3.07
C LEU A 153 10.16 -9.08 -2.08
N ALA A 154 10.21 -9.37 -0.79
CA ALA A 154 9.95 -8.40 0.26
C ALA A 154 10.97 -7.24 0.20
N LEU A 155 10.46 -6.01 0.06
CA LEU A 155 11.27 -4.80 0.15
C LEU A 155 11.22 -4.28 1.59
N THR A 156 12.39 -4.01 2.16
CA THR A 156 12.52 -3.64 3.58
C THR A 156 12.94 -2.18 3.75
N GLY A 157 12.65 -1.59 4.92
CA GLY A 157 13.10 -0.24 5.27
C GLY A 157 12.44 0.89 4.47
N LEU A 158 11.30 0.62 3.82
CA LEU A 158 10.58 1.60 3.00
C LEU A 158 9.81 2.61 3.87
N LYS A 159 9.98 3.91 3.58
CA LYS A 159 9.19 4.99 4.16
C LYS A 159 7.81 5.11 3.51
N SER A 160 7.71 4.72 2.23
CA SER A 160 6.46 4.65 1.46
C SER A 160 5.43 3.66 2.02
N LEU A 161 5.74 2.91 3.09
CA LEU A 161 4.71 2.19 3.84
C LEU A 161 3.71 3.15 4.52
N ALA A 162 4.14 4.36 4.89
CA ALA A 162 3.23 5.39 5.39
C ALA A 162 2.49 6.08 4.23
N ALA A 163 1.22 6.39 4.43
CA ALA A 163 0.43 7.17 3.48
C ALA A 163 1.08 8.53 3.19
N GLY A 164 1.06 8.97 1.93
CA GLY A 164 1.67 10.22 1.48
C GLY A 164 3.21 10.25 1.49
N SER A 165 3.87 9.15 1.85
CA SER A 165 5.33 9.07 1.90
C SER A 165 5.93 8.45 0.63
N SER A 166 7.21 8.73 0.40
CA SER A 166 7.96 8.24 -0.77
C SER A 166 9.37 7.79 -0.41
N ASP A 167 9.93 6.89 -1.22
CA ASP A 167 11.32 6.47 -1.18
C ASP A 167 12.02 6.78 -2.50
N ASN A 168 13.23 7.33 -2.43
CA ASN A 168 14.11 7.51 -3.58
C ASN A 168 14.99 6.27 -3.73
N LEU A 169 14.60 5.37 -4.61
CA LEU A 169 15.27 4.09 -4.81
C LEU A 169 16.27 4.17 -5.97
N LEU A 170 17.30 3.34 -5.90
CA LEU A 170 18.21 3.05 -7.00
C LEU A 170 18.14 1.56 -7.28
N VAL A 171 17.63 1.22 -8.46
CA VAL A 171 17.60 -0.14 -8.98
C VAL A 171 18.89 -0.38 -9.76
N THR A 172 19.67 -1.38 -9.35
CA THR A 172 20.94 -1.73 -9.98
C THR A 172 20.87 -3.15 -10.52
N LEU A 173 21.14 -3.30 -11.81
CA LEU A 173 21.43 -4.58 -12.43
C LEU A 173 22.94 -4.68 -12.67
N ALA A 174 23.58 -5.67 -12.08
CA ALA A 174 25.00 -5.96 -12.30
C ALA A 174 25.12 -7.21 -13.18
N PHE A 175 25.97 -7.15 -14.21
CA PHE A 175 26.33 -8.31 -15.00
C PHE A 175 27.63 -8.91 -14.44
N PRO A 176 27.61 -10.12 -13.84
CA PRO A 176 28.79 -10.71 -13.21
C PRO A 176 29.99 -10.81 -14.14
N GLY A 177 31.18 -10.44 -13.64
CA GLY A 177 32.44 -10.56 -14.38
C GLY A 177 32.88 -12.00 -14.65
N SER A 178 32.23 -13.00 -14.04
CA SER A 178 32.46 -14.43 -14.27
C SER A 178 31.72 -14.99 -15.49
N ALA A 179 30.85 -14.21 -16.14
CA ALA A 179 30.14 -14.64 -17.32
C ALA A 179 31.08 -14.88 -18.51
N ASP A 180 30.86 -15.97 -19.23
CA ASP A 180 31.69 -16.41 -20.35
C ASP A 180 31.11 -15.98 -21.71
N ASN A 181 31.70 -16.49 -22.79
CA ASN A 181 31.30 -16.14 -24.16
C ASN A 181 29.88 -16.59 -24.54
N SER A 182 29.22 -17.45 -23.76
CA SER A 182 27.82 -17.83 -24.01
C SER A 182 26.84 -16.68 -23.80
N PHE A 183 27.25 -15.62 -23.10
CA PHE A 183 26.44 -14.42 -22.86
C PHE A 183 26.59 -13.34 -23.94
N GLN A 184 27.46 -13.53 -24.92
CA GLN A 184 27.69 -12.54 -25.97
C GLN A 184 26.43 -12.32 -26.81
N THR A 185 26.20 -11.05 -27.21
CA THR A 185 25.08 -10.62 -28.08
C THR A 185 23.68 -10.86 -27.53
N LEU A 186 23.56 -11.35 -26.30
CA LEU A 186 22.27 -11.58 -25.66
C LEU A 186 21.61 -10.27 -25.25
N SER A 187 20.29 -10.33 -25.15
CA SER A 187 19.46 -9.26 -24.64
C SER A 187 18.30 -9.84 -23.87
N SER A 188 18.00 -9.21 -22.74
CA SER A 188 16.77 -9.46 -21.98
C SER A 188 16.04 -8.15 -21.69
N THR A 189 14.73 -8.22 -21.58
CA THR A 189 13.89 -7.12 -21.09
C THR A 189 13.23 -7.55 -19.81
N ILE A 190 13.46 -6.82 -18.73
CA ILE A 190 12.93 -7.15 -17.41
C ILE A 190 11.75 -6.23 -17.08
N GLU A 191 10.64 -6.83 -16.66
CA GLU A 191 9.46 -6.15 -16.14
C GLU A 191 9.51 -6.14 -14.61
N PHE A 192 9.21 -4.99 -14.01
CA PHE A 192 9.21 -4.79 -12.56
C PHE A 192 7.80 -4.45 -12.10
N THR A 193 7.25 -5.24 -11.18
CA THR A 193 5.93 -5.05 -10.61
C THR A 193 6.02 -4.88 -9.10
N PHE A 194 5.66 -3.71 -8.59
CA PHE A 194 5.60 -3.43 -7.16
C PHE A 194 4.17 -3.62 -6.67
N THR A 195 3.98 -4.37 -5.58
CA THR A 195 2.66 -4.65 -5.01
C THR A 195 2.65 -4.30 -3.53
N GLY A 196 1.84 -3.31 -3.17
CA GLY A 196 1.60 -2.93 -1.77
C GLY A 196 0.47 -3.75 -1.17
N THR A 197 0.66 -4.22 0.08
CA THR A 197 -0.40 -4.88 0.86
C THR A 197 -0.99 -3.92 1.87
N GLN A 198 -2.32 -3.82 1.93
CA GLN A 198 -3.01 -3.00 2.93
C GLN A 198 -2.75 -3.55 4.34
N ARG A 199 -2.56 -2.66 5.32
CA ARG A 199 -2.54 -3.08 6.73
C ARG A 199 -3.88 -3.73 7.13
N ALA A 200 -3.84 -4.69 8.05
CA ALA A 200 -5.06 -5.24 8.64
C ALA A 200 -5.91 -4.12 9.27
N ALA A 201 -7.23 -4.24 9.17
CA ALA A 201 -8.16 -3.31 9.77
C ALA A 201 -7.94 -3.26 11.30
N ALA A 202 -7.78 -2.05 11.84
CA ALA A 202 -7.82 -1.84 13.28
C ALA A 202 -9.26 -1.53 13.67
N ALA A 203 -9.84 -2.32 14.58
CA ALA A 203 -11.10 -1.95 15.22
C ALA A 203 -10.87 -0.64 15.98
N ARG A 204 -11.74 0.35 15.75
CA ARG A 204 -11.79 1.61 16.50
C ARG A 204 -13.03 1.60 17.38
#